data_AF-A0A923CVI1-F1
#
_entry.id   AF-A0A923CVI1-F1
#
_cell.length_a   1.000
_cell.length_b   1.000
_cell.length_c   1.000
_cell.angle_alpha   90.00
_cell.angle_beta   90.00
_cell.angle_gamma   90.00
#
_symmetry.space_group_name_H-M   'P 1'
#
loop_
_entity.id
_entity.type
_entity.pdbx_description
1 polymer ?
#
loop_
_entity_poly.entity_id
_entity_poly.type
_entity_poly.pdbx_seq_one_letter_code
_entity_poly.pdbx_strand_id
1 'polypeptide(L)' 'MGYKKPILLTAAYHLKRAQMAFQTTGLTTIPFPAYRYSSDNLVFFWRSFLPCHNSFETSCVAIREYLGILYYMVRY' A
#
# COMPACT_ATOMS: atom_id res chain seq x y z
N MET A 1 2.20 28.93 -8.41
CA MET A 1 2.07 27.64 -9.14
C MET A 1 1.05 26.79 -8.40
N GLY A 2 -0.18 26.69 -8.92
CA GLY A 2 -1.32 26.13 -8.18
C GLY A 2 -1.72 24.75 -8.68
N TYR A 3 -1.02 23.71 -8.23
CA TYR A 3 -1.45 22.33 -8.47
C TYR A 3 -2.65 22.02 -7.58
N LYS A 4 -3.87 22.10 -8.14
CA LYS A 4 -5.11 21.92 -7.36
C LYS A 4 -5.44 20.45 -7.04
N LYS A 5 -5.04 19.52 -7.91
CA LYS A 5 -5.37 18.08 -7.83
C LYS A 5 -4.29 17.20 -8.48
N PRO A 6 -3.16 16.95 -7.81
CA PRO A 6 -2.14 16.04 -8.35
C PRO A 6 -2.66 14.59 -8.40
N ILE A 7 -2.18 13.84 -9.39
CA ILE A 7 -2.40 12.40 -9.50
C ILE A 7 -1.39 11.70 -8.60
N LEU A 8 -1.87 10.87 -7.69
CA LEU A 8 -1.05 10.07 -6.81
C LEU A 8 -0.83 8.69 -7.43
N LEU A 9 0.30 8.54 -8.12
CA LEU A 9 0.72 7.31 -8.78
C LEU A 9 1.69 6.55 -7.88
N THR A 10 1.27 5.40 -7.36
CA THR A 10 2.10 4.51 -6.53
C THR A 10 1.54 3.10 -6.54
N ALA A 11 2.28 2.15 -5.96
CA ALA A 11 1.86 0.77 -5.75
C ALA A 11 0.45 0.72 -5.12
N ALA A 12 -0.44 -0.14 -5.63
CA ALA A 12 -1.82 -0.21 -5.15
C ALA A 12 -1.92 -0.40 -3.62
N TYR A 13 -1.01 -1.18 -3.03
CA TYR A 13 -0.97 -1.45 -1.59
C TYR A 13 -0.45 -0.28 -0.75
N HIS A 14 0.35 0.63 -1.33
CA HIS A 14 0.82 1.86 -0.65
C HIS A 14 -0.16 3.02 -0.78
N LEU A 15 -1.08 2.95 -1.74
CA LEU A 15 -1.91 4.08 -2.16
C LEU A 15 -2.75 4.65 -1.01
N LYS A 16 -3.36 3.78 -0.19
CA LYS A 16 -4.18 4.21 0.96
C LYS A 16 -3.38 5.04 1.95
N ARG A 17 -2.19 4.57 2.35
CA ARG A 17 -1.32 5.29 3.29
C ARG A 17 -0.82 6.59 2.70
N ALA A 18 -0.42 6.57 1.42
CA ALA A 18 0.01 7.78 0.73
C ALA A 18 -1.11 8.82 0.65
N GLN A 19 -2.35 8.43 0.36
CA GLN A 19 -3.51 9.34 0.38
C GLN A 19 -3.70 10.01 1.74
N MET A 20 -3.60 9.25 2.84
CA MET A 20 -3.69 9.83 4.18
C MET A 20 -2.59 10.87 4.42
N ALA A 21 -1.35 10.57 4.02
CA ALA A 21 -0.25 11.53 4.13
C ALA A 21 -0.54 12.84 3.35
N PHE A 22 -1.04 12.76 2.11
CA PHE A 22 -1.40 13.96 1.35
C PHE A 22 -2.57 14.74 1.97
N GLN A 23 -3.58 14.04 2.50
CA GLN A 23 -4.70 14.68 3.20
C GLN A 23 -4.23 15.47 4.43
N THR A 24 -3.24 14.98 5.18
CA THR A 24 -2.68 15.74 6.32
C THR A 24 -2.04 17.08 5.92
N THR A 25 -1.66 17.24 4.65
CA THR A 25 -1.11 18.50 4.10
C THR A 25 -2.16 19.44 3.51
N GLY A 26 -3.45 19.06 3.59
CA GLY A 26 -4.55 19.82 3.00
C GLY A 26 -4.70 19.66 1.48
N LEU A 27 -3.95 18.72 0.88
CA LEU A 27 -4.00 18.44 -0.56
C LEU A 27 -4.98 17.31 -0.88
N THR A 28 -5.84 17.54 -1.87
CA THR A 28 -6.70 16.50 -2.43
C THR A 28 -6.02 15.85 -3.64
N THR A 29 -5.77 14.55 -3.57
CA THR A 29 -5.10 13.77 -4.63
C THR A 29 -6.07 12.89 -5.38
N ILE A 30 -5.83 12.69 -6.68
CA ILE A 30 -6.54 11.69 -7.48
C ILE A 30 -5.78 10.37 -7.36
N PRO A 31 -6.35 9.31 -6.74
CA PRO A 31 -5.66 8.03 -6.59
C PRO A 31 -5.46 7.34 -7.94
N PHE A 32 -4.24 6.86 -8.19
CA PHE A 32 -3.93 6.02 -9.35
C PHE A 32 -3.09 4.82 -8.91
N PRO A 33 -3.69 3.62 -8.78
CA PRO A 33 -2.97 2.41 -8.39
C PRO A 33 -2.13 1.91 -9.56
N ALA A 34 -0.82 2.18 -9.53
CA ALA A 34 0.15 1.48 -10.36
C ALA A 34 0.51 0.16 -9.65
N TYR A 35 0.78 -0.92 -10.37
CA TYR A 35 1.30 -2.18 -9.81
C TYR A 35 0.41 -2.89 -8.76
N ARG A 36 -0.16 -4.04 -9.16
CA ARG A 36 -1.08 -4.84 -8.35
C ARG A 36 -0.49 -6.23 -8.10
N TYR A 37 -0.20 -6.55 -6.84
CA TYR A 37 0.01 -7.93 -6.40
C TYR A 37 -1.36 -8.59 -6.22
N SER A 38 -1.88 -9.19 -7.27
CA SER A 38 -3.00 -10.12 -7.13
C SER A 38 -2.68 -11.35 -7.96
N SER A 39 -2.74 -12.50 -7.32
CA SER A 39 -2.71 -13.77 -8.03
C SER A 39 -4.17 -14.16 -8.23
N ASP A 40 -4.65 -14.11 -9.47
CA ASP A 40 -6.03 -14.49 -9.79
C ASP A 40 -6.27 -16.00 -9.59
N ASN A 41 -5.20 -16.79 -9.41
CA ASN A 41 -5.23 -18.24 -9.19
C ASN A 41 -4.27 -18.67 -8.07
N LEU A 42 -4.71 -18.54 -6.81
CA LEU A 42 -3.95 -19.04 -5.65
C LEU A 42 -4.00 -20.57 -5.60
N VAL A 43 -3.00 -21.21 -6.19
CA VAL A 43 -2.80 -22.67 -6.05
C VAL A 43 -1.92 -22.93 -4.83
N PHE A 44 -2.50 -23.55 -3.80
CA PHE A 44 -1.78 -23.93 -2.59
C PHE A 44 -1.17 -25.32 -2.75
N PHE A 45 0.15 -25.40 -2.56
CA PHE A 45 0.87 -26.66 -2.47
C PHE A 45 1.38 -26.86 -1.04
N TRP A 46 1.69 -28.10 -0.65
CA TRP A 46 2.35 -28.38 0.64
C TRP A 46 3.64 -27.57 0.83
N ARG A 47 4.39 -27.33 -0.25
CA ARG A 47 5.61 -26.51 -0.24
C ARG A 47 5.34 -25.02 0.00
N SER A 48 4.10 -24.53 -0.17
CA SER A 48 3.73 -23.14 0.13
C SER A 48 3.79 -22.81 1.62
N PHE A 49 3.78 -23.82 2.49
CA PHE A 49 3.98 -23.67 3.94
C PHE A 49 5.45 -23.65 4.35
N LEU A 50 6.37 -23.93 3.43
CA LEU A 50 7.80 -23.81 3.69
C LEU A 50 8.19 -22.33 3.63
N PRO A 51 9.15 -21.90 4.48
CA PRO A 51 9.62 -20.53 4.46
C PRO A 51 10.27 -20.21 3.12
N CYS A 52 9.84 -19.10 2.51
CA CYS A 52 10.47 -18.55 1.32
C CYS A 52 10.75 -17.06 1.52
N HIS A 53 11.94 -16.63 1.09
CA HIS A 53 12.43 -15.28 1.32
C HIS A 53 11.46 -14.22 0.76
N ASN A 54 10.95 -14.45 -0.44
CA ASN A 54 10.03 -13.53 -1.11
C ASN A 54 8.70 -13.35 -0.35
N SER A 55 8.14 -14.42 0.26
CA SER A 55 6.91 -14.29 1.04
C SER A 55 7.13 -13.64 2.41
N PHE A 56 8.34 -13.76 2.95
CA PHE A 56 8.69 -13.02 4.17
C PHE A 56 8.80 -11.52 3.89
N GLU A 57 9.42 -11.14 2.78
CA GLU A 57 9.51 -9.74 2.35
C GLU A 57 8.12 -9.12 2.14
N THR A 58 7.22 -9.82 1.42
CA THR A 58 5.84 -9.32 1.22
C THR A 58 5.09 -9.19 2.54
N SER A 59 5.31 -10.10 3.49
CA SER A 59 4.75 -10.01 4.84
C SER A 59 5.28 -8.78 5.59
N CYS A 60 6.59 -8.52 5.54
CA CYS A 60 7.19 -7.32 6.12
C CYS A 60 6.62 -6.03 5.51
N VAL A 61 6.43 -5.98 4.19
CA VAL A 61 5.82 -4.84 3.49
C VAL A 61 4.38 -4.63 3.95
N ALA A 62 3.58 -5.70 4.03
CA ALA A 62 2.20 -5.63 4.51
C ALA A 62 2.12 -5.11 5.94
N ILE A 63 2.93 -5.65 6.85
CA ILE A 63 2.99 -5.21 8.26
C ILE A 63 3.32 -3.71 8.33
N ARG A 64 4.32 -3.24 7.58
CA ARG A 64 4.69 -1.82 7.56
C ARG A 64 3.56 -0.92 7.06
N GLU A 65 2.82 -1.36 6.06
CA GLU A 65 1.66 -0.60 5.57
C GLU A 65 0.51 -0.56 6.57
N TYR A 66 0.20 -1.67 7.24
CA TYR A 66 -0.82 -1.68 8.29
C TYR A 66 -0.43 -0.79 9.48
N LEU A 67 0.81 -0.86 9.94
CA LEU A 67 1.32 0.02 11.00
C LEU A 67 1.27 1.50 10.57
N GLY A 68 1.65 1.79 9.32
CA GLY A 68 1.56 3.15 8.79
C GLY A 68 0.12 3.66 8.69
N ILE A 69 -0.83 2.82 8.28
CA ILE A 69 -2.26 3.16 8.26
C ILE A 69 -2.76 3.44 9.68
N LEU A 70 -2.44 2.56 10.63
CA LEU A 70 -2.83 2.71 12.03
C LEU A 70 -2.27 4.01 12.63
N TYR A 71 -1.00 4.33 12.33
CA TYR A 71 -0.39 5.58 12.77
C TYR A 71 -1.17 6.81 12.30
N TYR A 72 -1.54 6.87 11.01
CA TYR A 72 -2.32 8.00 10.50
C TYR A 72 -3.72 8.06 11.12
N MET A 73 -4.38 6.92 11.33
CA MET A 73 -5.71 6.86 11.97
C MET A 73 -5.72 7.32 13.43
N VAL A 74 -4.63 7.08 14.17
CA VAL A 74 -4.55 7.47 15.59
C VAL A 74 -4.11 8.94 15.74
N ARG A 75 -3.30 9.45 14.80
CA ARG A 75 -2.68 10.78 14.93
C ARG A 75 -3.49 11.91 14.27
N TYR A 76 -4.33 11.59 13.27
CA TYR A 76 -5.10 12.54 12.45
C TYR A 76 -6.53 12.05 12.27
#